data_AF-A0AA89BHY0-F1
#
_entry.id   AF-A0AA89BHY0-F1
#
_cell.length_a   1.000
_cell.length_b   1.000
_cell.length_c   1.000
_cell.angle_alpha   90.00
_cell.angle_beta   90.00
_cell.angle_gamma   90.00
#
_symmetry.space_group_name_H-M   'P 1'
#
loop_
_entity.id
_entity.type
_entity.pdbx_description
1 polymer ?
#
loop_
_entity_poly.entity_id
_entity_poly.type
_entity_poly.pdbx_seq_one_letter_code
_entity_poly.pdbx_strand_id
1 'polypeptide(L)'
;MTKQNVVASEVTSDINMAIAVAVSKSSMFASAVQKPPAVPYITISRKKLLQNLEISGGARVTSWVDSMRASSPTHHKSTPSLSDDQSSWMLHHPSALDVFEEITNASKGKQIVMFLDYDGTLSPIVEDPDRAFMSDAMRATVRKLARYFPTAIVSGRCRDKVYSFVQLAELYYAGSHGMDIKGPSKGSKYKKSIQPVLCQPASEFLPMIDEVYKALLEKTESTPGAKVENNKFCLSVHFRCVEEKKWSELVQQVKSVLKDYPKLRLTQGRKVLEIRPTIKWDKGKALEFLLESLGYANCTDVFPVYIGDDRTDEDAFKVLRERGQGFGILVSKIPKETNASYSLQEPTEVMDFLRRLVEWKRLSLRRQFRMRRRLEGMKVSLPN
;
A
#
# COMPACT_ATOMS: atom_id res chain seq x y z
N MET A 1 -16.50 58.78 -10.51
CA MET A 1 -16.46 59.97 -9.61
C MET A 1 -16.70 59.41 -8.21
N THR A 2 -15.84 59.41 -7.20
CA THR A 2 -14.65 60.20 -6.77
C THR A 2 -13.96 59.31 -5.70
N LYS A 3 -12.67 58.93 -5.82
CA LYS A 3 -11.46 59.44 -5.09
C LYS A 3 -11.69 59.67 -3.57
N GLN A 4 -10.84 59.36 -2.58
CA GLN A 4 -9.43 58.94 -2.38
C GLN A 4 -9.25 58.77 -0.83
N ASN A 5 -8.51 57.83 -0.22
CA ASN A 5 -7.10 57.86 0.23
C ASN A 5 -6.90 56.66 1.20
N VAL A 6 -5.94 55.73 1.06
CA VAL A 6 -4.49 55.74 1.41
C VAL A 6 -4.20 55.97 2.90
N VAL A 7 -3.62 54.97 3.59
CA VAL A 7 -2.36 55.03 4.37
C VAL A 7 -1.77 53.61 4.48
N ALA A 8 -0.48 53.51 4.16
CA ALA A 8 0.42 52.37 4.37
C ALA A 8 1.25 52.58 5.66
N SER A 9 1.77 51.51 6.25
CA SER A 9 2.91 51.60 7.17
C SER A 9 3.81 50.37 7.04
N GLU A 10 4.96 50.58 6.40
CA GLU A 10 6.18 49.78 6.52
C GLU A 10 6.80 49.98 7.91
N VAL A 11 7.44 48.94 8.44
CA VAL A 11 8.46 49.07 9.48
C VAL A 11 9.66 48.24 9.05
N THR A 12 10.75 48.95 8.74
CA THR A 12 12.11 48.47 8.61
C THR A 12 12.80 48.48 9.98
N SER A 13 13.64 47.49 10.27
CA SER A 13 14.77 47.66 11.18
C SER A 13 15.83 46.59 10.94
N ASP A 14 16.90 47.00 10.29
CA ASP A 14 18.20 46.32 10.22
C ASP A 14 18.85 46.23 11.60
N ILE A 15 19.41 45.06 11.96
CA ILE A 15 20.52 44.96 12.92
C ILE A 15 21.53 43.91 12.42
N ASN A 16 22.76 44.39 12.29
CA ASN A 16 24.00 43.72 11.90
C ASN A 16 24.62 42.84 13.01
N MET A 17 25.66 42.08 12.59
CA MET A 17 26.77 41.48 13.37
C MET A 17 26.47 40.15 14.09
N ALA A 18 27.39 39.18 14.19
CA ALA A 18 28.73 39.01 13.65
C ALA A 18 29.15 37.54 13.84
N ILE A 19 30.03 37.08 12.95
CA ILE A 19 30.75 35.80 13.00
C ILE A 19 31.76 35.85 14.15
N ALA A 20 31.73 34.86 15.04
CA ALA A 20 32.77 34.64 16.05
C ALA A 20 33.57 33.37 15.71
N VAL A 21 34.78 33.60 15.19
CA VAL A 21 35.86 32.62 15.07
C VAL A 21 36.56 32.56 16.43
N ALA A 22 36.61 31.38 17.04
CA ALA A 22 37.45 31.14 18.22
C ALA A 22 38.80 30.56 17.79
N VAL A 23 39.84 31.38 17.89
CA VAL A 23 41.25 30.96 17.90
C VAL A 23 41.76 31.17 19.33
N SER A 24 42.40 30.15 19.90
CA SER A 24 43.22 30.29 21.10
C SER A 24 44.47 29.41 20.98
N LYS A 25 45.61 30.07 20.80
CA LYS A 25 46.99 29.64 21.10
C LYS A 25 47.17 29.66 22.65
N SER A 26 48.05 28.96 23.37
CA SER A 26 49.26 28.15 23.13
C SER A 26 49.80 27.66 24.49
N SER A 27 50.87 26.83 24.43
CA SER A 27 51.91 26.58 25.46
C SER A 27 51.60 25.44 26.46
N MET A 28 52.49 24.51 26.84
CA MET A 28 53.91 24.20 26.54
C MET A 28 54.13 22.75 27.03
N PHE A 29 54.98 21.95 26.37
CA PHE A 29 55.98 21.04 26.97
C PHE A 29 56.74 20.28 25.87
N ALA A 30 57.99 19.94 26.18
CA ALA A 30 59.08 19.70 25.26
C ALA A 30 59.35 18.22 24.91
N SER A 31 60.16 18.07 23.85
CA SER A 31 61.08 16.97 23.48
C SER A 31 60.54 15.58 23.16
N ALA A 32 60.70 15.15 21.90
CA ALA A 32 61.70 14.15 21.50
C ALA A 32 61.63 13.88 19.97
N VAL A 33 62.80 13.72 19.38
CA VAL A 33 63.08 13.52 17.95
C VAL A 33 62.76 12.09 17.50
N GLN A 34 61.97 11.92 16.42
CA GLN A 34 62.02 10.71 15.56
C GLN A 34 61.73 11.07 14.08
N LYS A 35 62.52 10.47 13.17
CA LYS A 35 62.51 10.61 11.69
C LYS A 35 61.17 10.18 11.05
N PRO A 36 60.80 10.72 9.86
CA PRO A 36 59.61 10.27 9.14
C PRO A 36 59.93 9.09 8.19
N PRO A 37 59.00 8.13 7.98
CA PRO A 37 59.03 7.27 6.81
C PRO A 37 58.12 7.80 5.68
N ALA A 38 58.44 7.34 4.48
CA ALA A 38 57.99 7.84 3.18
C ALA A 38 56.48 7.68 2.90
N VAL A 39 55.95 8.64 2.13
CA VAL A 39 54.61 8.61 1.52
C VAL A 39 54.70 7.90 0.16
N PRO A 40 53.85 6.90 -0.16
CA PRO A 40 53.66 6.50 -1.54
C PRO A 40 52.49 7.27 -2.15
N TYR A 41 52.79 8.04 -3.19
CA TYR A 41 51.80 8.53 -4.15
C TYR A 41 51.21 7.33 -4.91
N ILE A 42 49.91 7.05 -4.74
CA ILE A 42 49.18 6.12 -5.61
C ILE A 42 48.43 6.94 -6.66
N THR A 43 48.97 6.96 -7.86
CA THR A 43 48.28 7.46 -9.06
C THR A 43 47.24 6.41 -9.48
N ILE A 44 45.98 6.62 -9.11
CA ILE A 44 44.88 5.75 -9.56
C ILE A 44 44.56 6.09 -11.02
N SER A 45 44.91 5.18 -11.92
CA SER A 45 44.57 5.29 -13.35
C SER A 45 43.04 5.23 -13.53
N ARG A 46 42.48 6.24 -14.22
CA ARG A 46 41.05 6.42 -14.56
C ARG A 46 40.37 5.19 -15.18
N LYS A 47 41.14 4.24 -15.74
CA LYS A 47 40.61 3.01 -16.34
C LYS A 47 40.10 1.97 -15.33
N LYS A 48 40.59 1.95 -14.08
CA LYS A 48 40.19 0.93 -13.09
C LYS A 48 38.90 1.29 -12.33
N LEU A 49 38.52 2.57 -12.32
CA LEU A 49 37.27 3.04 -11.71
C LEU A 49 36.05 2.74 -12.60
N LEU A 50 36.21 2.76 -13.93
CA LEU A 50 35.13 2.48 -14.88
C LEU A 50 34.77 0.98 -14.93
N GLN A 51 35.76 0.10 -14.77
CA GLN A 51 35.52 -1.36 -14.80
C GLN A 51 34.80 -1.88 -13.54
N ASN A 52 35.04 -1.26 -12.38
CA ASN A 52 34.34 -1.62 -11.14
C ASN A 52 32.89 -1.09 -11.07
N LEU A 53 32.57 -0.01 -11.79
CA LEU A 53 31.20 0.51 -11.91
C LEU A 53 30.32 -0.41 -12.79
N GLU A 54 30.89 -1.01 -13.85
CA GLU A 54 30.19 -1.99 -14.69
C GLU A 54 29.97 -3.33 -13.99
N ILE A 55 30.95 -3.81 -13.22
CA ILE A 55 30.85 -5.09 -12.49
C ILE A 55 29.84 -5.00 -11.33
N SER A 56 29.80 -3.88 -10.60
CA SER A 56 28.84 -3.66 -9.51
C SER A 56 27.41 -3.41 -10.03
N GLY A 57 27.29 -2.71 -11.17
CA GLY A 57 26.03 -2.52 -11.88
C GLY A 57 25.46 -3.85 -12.41
N GLY A 58 26.31 -4.67 -13.02
CA GLY A 58 25.96 -5.99 -13.55
C GLY A 58 25.45 -6.93 -12.46
N ALA A 59 26.19 -7.11 -11.37
CA ALA A 59 25.79 -8.00 -10.27
C ALA A 59 24.47 -7.59 -9.60
N ARG A 60 24.23 -6.28 -9.44
CA ARG A 60 22.94 -5.75 -8.95
C ARG A 60 21.80 -5.99 -9.93
N VAL A 61 22.05 -5.94 -11.24
CA VAL A 61 21.03 -6.21 -12.26
C VAL A 61 20.71 -7.70 -12.33
N THR A 62 21.70 -8.60 -12.22
CA THR A 62 21.45 -10.05 -12.18
C THR A 62 20.58 -10.43 -10.98
N SER A 63 20.90 -9.91 -9.78
CA SER A 63 20.08 -10.09 -8.57
C SER A 63 18.64 -9.57 -8.74
N TRP A 64 18.46 -8.47 -9.49
CA TRP A 64 17.13 -7.95 -9.83
C TRP A 64 16.38 -8.87 -10.79
N VAL A 65 17.03 -9.37 -11.85
CA VAL A 65 16.39 -10.31 -12.80
C VAL A 65 15.99 -11.60 -12.08
N ASP A 66 16.80 -12.10 -11.15
CA ASP A 66 16.46 -13.26 -10.34
C ASP A 66 15.25 -12.99 -9.43
N SER A 67 15.17 -11.79 -8.84
CA SER A 67 13.98 -11.34 -8.11
C SER A 67 12.75 -11.24 -9.03
N MET A 68 12.91 -10.74 -10.26
CA MET A 68 11.83 -10.68 -11.27
C MET A 68 11.33 -12.08 -11.61
N ARG A 69 12.23 -13.05 -11.76
CA ARG A 69 11.88 -14.46 -11.98
C ARG A 69 11.12 -15.06 -10.81
N ALA A 70 11.52 -14.77 -9.56
CA ALA A 70 10.82 -15.23 -8.36
C ALA A 70 9.41 -14.62 -8.20
N SER A 71 9.20 -13.40 -8.70
CA SER A 71 7.88 -12.74 -8.73
C SER A 71 6.97 -13.19 -9.89
N SER A 72 7.44 -14.14 -10.71
CA SER A 72 6.70 -14.68 -11.85
C SER A 72 5.74 -15.80 -11.43
N PRO A 73 4.46 -15.78 -11.82
CA PRO A 73 3.51 -16.87 -11.52
C PRO A 73 3.92 -18.22 -12.10
N THR A 74 4.77 -18.24 -13.13
CA THR A 74 5.10 -19.45 -13.90
C THR A 74 6.16 -20.35 -13.26
N HIS A 75 6.74 -20.00 -12.10
CA HIS A 75 7.75 -20.86 -11.48
C HIS A 75 7.11 -21.92 -10.55
N HIS A 76 6.36 -22.85 -11.14
CA HIS A 76 6.04 -24.13 -10.50
C HIS A 76 7.33 -24.96 -10.41
N LYS A 77 8.20 -24.68 -9.43
CA LYS A 77 9.21 -25.67 -9.01
C LYS A 77 8.58 -26.53 -7.93
N SER A 78 8.05 -27.67 -8.37
CA SER A 78 7.75 -28.83 -7.52
C SER A 78 9.01 -29.19 -6.74
N THR A 79 9.04 -28.81 -5.47
CA THR A 79 10.09 -29.20 -4.52
C THR A 79 9.48 -30.25 -3.59
N PRO A 80 10.09 -31.43 -3.38
CA PRO A 80 9.41 -32.57 -2.72
C PRO A 80 9.18 -32.41 -1.21
N SER A 81 9.57 -31.29 -0.59
CA SER A 81 9.49 -31.05 0.86
C SER A 81 8.28 -30.21 1.31
N LEU A 82 7.33 -29.92 0.42
CA LEU A 82 6.25 -28.94 0.67
C LEU A 82 5.19 -29.38 1.69
N SER A 83 5.02 -30.68 1.97
CA SER A 83 3.88 -31.14 2.80
C SER A 83 3.98 -30.71 4.26
N ASP A 84 5.17 -30.77 4.86
CA ASP A 84 5.35 -30.44 6.28
C ASP A 84 5.38 -28.92 6.50
N ASP A 85 6.07 -28.18 5.62
CA ASP A 85 6.09 -26.72 5.65
C ASP A 85 4.70 -26.12 5.40
N GLN A 86 3.92 -26.70 4.49
CA GLN A 86 2.57 -26.25 4.22
C GLN A 86 1.62 -26.57 5.39
N SER A 87 1.75 -27.73 6.01
CA SER A 87 0.94 -28.10 7.18
C SER A 87 1.24 -27.20 8.39
N SER A 88 2.51 -26.93 8.65
CA SER A 88 2.95 -25.98 9.67
C SER A 88 2.45 -24.56 9.39
N TRP A 89 2.55 -24.11 8.13
CA TRP A 89 2.06 -22.80 7.73
C TRP A 89 0.55 -22.64 7.91
N MET A 90 -0.23 -23.66 7.54
CA MET A 90 -1.69 -23.66 7.73
C MET A 90 -2.08 -23.66 9.22
N LEU A 91 -1.26 -24.22 10.10
CA LEU A 91 -1.48 -24.15 11.54
C LEU A 91 -1.34 -22.71 12.07
N HIS A 92 -0.39 -21.94 11.51
CA HIS A 92 -0.16 -20.55 11.89
C HIS A 92 -1.09 -19.55 11.19
N HIS A 93 -1.59 -19.90 10.01
CA HIS A 93 -2.46 -19.05 9.20
C HIS A 93 -3.68 -19.85 8.70
N PRO A 94 -4.57 -20.30 9.59
CA PRO A 94 -5.68 -21.16 9.22
C PRO A 94 -6.65 -20.46 8.27
N SER A 95 -7.39 -21.25 7.51
CA SER A 95 -8.43 -20.76 6.60
C SER A 95 -9.46 -19.93 7.36
N ALA A 96 -9.66 -18.68 6.96
CA ALA A 96 -10.65 -17.80 7.57
C ALA A 96 -12.11 -18.31 7.40
N LEU A 97 -12.34 -19.20 6.44
CA LEU A 97 -13.62 -19.89 6.26
C LEU A 97 -13.83 -20.99 7.31
N ASP A 98 -12.76 -21.70 7.68
CA ASP A 98 -12.81 -22.81 8.63
C ASP A 98 -12.95 -22.31 10.07
N VAL A 99 -12.26 -21.22 10.41
CA VAL A 99 -12.35 -20.56 11.74
C VAL A 99 -13.33 -19.39 11.77
N PHE A 100 -14.30 -19.36 10.84
CA PHE A 100 -15.24 -18.23 10.70
C PHE A 100 -16.03 -17.91 11.99
N GLU A 101 -16.43 -18.93 12.74
CA GLU A 101 -17.14 -18.75 14.02
C GLU A 101 -16.24 -18.09 15.08
N GLU A 102 -14.96 -18.44 15.13
CA GLU A 102 -13.99 -17.81 16.03
C GLU A 102 -13.80 -16.33 15.69
N ILE A 103 -13.62 -16.03 14.40
CA ILE A 103 -13.53 -14.67 13.86
C ILE A 103 -14.75 -13.84 14.27
N THR A 104 -15.95 -14.36 14.03
CA THR A 104 -17.18 -13.61 14.34
C THR A 104 -17.40 -13.47 15.84
N ASN A 105 -17.00 -14.46 16.65
CA ASN A 105 -17.01 -14.37 18.11
C ASN A 105 -16.07 -13.27 18.63
N ALA A 106 -14.84 -13.18 18.13
CA ALA A 106 -13.87 -12.15 18.49
C ALA A 106 -14.32 -10.73 18.13
N SER A 107 -15.18 -10.61 17.10
CA SER A 107 -15.76 -9.33 16.64
C SER A 107 -17.03 -8.91 17.39
N LYS A 108 -17.58 -9.75 18.29
CA LYS A 108 -18.84 -9.44 19.00
C LYS A 108 -18.73 -8.14 19.80
N GLY A 109 -19.77 -7.32 19.70
CA GLY A 109 -19.83 -6.01 20.36
C GLY A 109 -19.03 -4.90 19.66
N LYS A 110 -18.20 -5.23 18.67
CA LYS A 110 -17.34 -4.27 17.95
C LYS A 110 -17.92 -3.91 16.58
N GLN A 111 -17.58 -2.73 16.09
CA GLN A 111 -17.85 -2.30 14.73
C GLN A 111 -16.78 -2.84 13.78
N ILE A 112 -17.16 -3.79 12.93
CA ILE A 112 -16.27 -4.29 11.88
C ILE A 112 -16.10 -3.22 10.79
N VAL A 113 -14.87 -2.97 10.36
CA VAL A 113 -14.51 -2.11 9.21
C VAL A 113 -13.73 -2.94 8.22
N MET A 114 -14.19 -2.99 6.97
CA MET A 114 -13.61 -3.85 5.94
C MET A 114 -12.66 -3.06 5.04
N PHE A 115 -11.47 -3.59 4.83
CA PHE A 115 -10.47 -3.11 3.87
C PHE A 115 -10.17 -4.24 2.89
N LEU A 116 -10.38 -3.99 1.62
CA LEU A 116 -10.29 -5.01 0.58
C LEU A 116 -9.31 -4.53 -0.48
N ASP A 117 -8.24 -5.29 -0.68
CA ASP A 117 -7.44 -5.15 -1.88
C ASP A 117 -8.24 -5.57 -3.13
N TYR A 118 -7.75 -5.21 -4.32
CA TYR A 118 -8.47 -5.45 -5.57
C TYR A 118 -7.89 -6.61 -6.39
N ASP A 119 -6.68 -6.46 -6.92
CA ASP A 119 -6.08 -7.43 -7.85
C ASP A 119 -5.59 -8.66 -7.09
N GLY A 120 -5.99 -9.87 -7.48
CA GLY A 120 -5.67 -11.08 -6.72
C GLY A 120 -6.54 -11.33 -5.50
N THR A 121 -7.33 -10.33 -5.08
CA THR A 121 -8.25 -10.41 -3.93
C THR A 121 -9.72 -10.42 -4.34
N LEU A 122 -10.19 -9.36 -4.99
CA LEU A 122 -11.58 -9.24 -5.46
C LEU A 122 -11.75 -9.57 -6.94
N SER A 123 -10.65 -9.54 -7.70
CA SER A 123 -10.55 -9.94 -9.09
C SER A 123 -9.40 -10.93 -9.25
N PRO A 124 -9.50 -11.95 -10.12
CA PRO A 124 -8.35 -12.80 -10.42
C PRO A 124 -7.21 -11.99 -11.05
N ILE A 125 -5.98 -12.51 -10.89
CA ILE A 125 -4.81 -11.97 -11.59
C ILE A 125 -4.90 -12.40 -13.06
N VAL A 126 -4.94 -11.42 -13.95
CA VAL A 126 -5.02 -11.62 -15.41
C VAL A 126 -3.75 -11.10 -16.09
N GLU A 127 -3.52 -11.49 -17.34
CA GLU A 127 -2.37 -11.03 -18.12
C GLU A 127 -2.45 -9.56 -18.50
N ASP A 128 -3.63 -9.12 -18.94
CA ASP A 128 -3.90 -7.73 -19.29
C ASP A 128 -4.50 -6.99 -18.08
N PRO A 129 -3.78 -6.05 -17.45
CA PRO A 129 -4.29 -5.32 -16.29
C PRO A 129 -5.60 -4.58 -16.56
N ASP A 130 -5.92 -4.24 -17.81
CA ASP A 130 -7.17 -3.57 -18.19
C ASP A 130 -8.38 -4.52 -18.20
N ARG A 131 -8.15 -5.83 -18.08
CA ARG A 131 -9.18 -6.88 -18.09
C ARG A 131 -9.41 -7.52 -16.72
N ALA A 132 -8.82 -6.96 -15.66
CA ALA A 132 -8.97 -7.44 -14.29
C ALA A 132 -10.36 -7.07 -13.72
N PHE A 133 -11.43 -7.54 -14.35
CA PHE A 133 -12.79 -7.17 -13.96
C PHE A 133 -13.29 -7.97 -12.75
N MET A 134 -13.88 -7.26 -11.81
CA MET A 134 -14.70 -7.85 -10.75
C MET A 134 -15.97 -8.48 -11.34
N SER A 135 -16.25 -9.73 -10.98
CA SER A 135 -17.49 -10.41 -11.38
C SER A 135 -18.72 -9.73 -10.78
N ASP A 136 -19.87 -9.85 -11.46
CA ASP A 136 -21.13 -9.30 -10.95
C ASP A 136 -21.54 -9.90 -9.60
N ALA A 137 -21.24 -11.19 -9.40
CA ALA A 137 -21.46 -11.88 -8.14
C ALA A 137 -20.62 -11.31 -7.00
N MET A 138 -19.34 -10.99 -7.25
CA MET A 138 -18.47 -10.33 -6.27
C MET A 138 -18.95 -8.90 -6.00
N ARG A 139 -19.25 -8.12 -7.04
CA ARG A 139 -19.78 -6.75 -6.93
C ARG A 139 -21.06 -6.70 -6.09
N ALA A 140 -22.00 -7.62 -6.33
CA ALA A 140 -23.22 -7.73 -5.55
C ALA A 140 -22.95 -8.13 -4.09
N THR A 141 -21.92 -8.93 -3.84
CA THR A 141 -21.48 -9.33 -2.50
C THR A 141 -20.90 -8.14 -1.74
N VAL A 142 -19.94 -7.41 -2.33
CA VAL A 142 -19.34 -6.20 -1.74
C VAL A 142 -20.39 -5.12 -1.50
N ARG A 143 -21.33 -4.92 -2.43
CA ARG A 143 -22.48 -4.02 -2.25
C ARG A 143 -23.31 -4.38 -1.02
N LYS A 144 -23.61 -5.67 -0.81
CA LYS A 144 -24.34 -6.14 0.37
C LYS A 144 -23.51 -5.96 1.65
N LEU A 145 -22.21 -6.22 1.60
CA LEU A 145 -21.27 -6.02 2.70
C LEU A 145 -21.26 -4.56 3.17
N ALA A 146 -21.19 -3.61 2.24
CA ALA A 146 -21.20 -2.16 2.53
C ALA A 146 -22.48 -1.68 3.23
N ARG A 147 -23.59 -2.44 3.11
CA ARG A 147 -24.83 -2.19 3.87
C ARG A 147 -24.73 -2.60 5.34
N TYR A 148 -23.69 -3.29 5.76
CA TYR A 148 -23.52 -3.80 7.13
C TYR A 148 -22.21 -3.37 7.77
N PHE A 149 -21.19 -3.05 6.98
CA PHE A 149 -19.89 -2.60 7.46
C PHE A 149 -19.37 -1.42 6.61
N PRO A 150 -18.74 -0.38 7.21
CA PRO A 150 -17.92 0.54 6.44
C PRO A 150 -16.88 -0.27 5.66
N THR A 151 -16.77 0.00 4.36
CA THR A 151 -15.96 -0.81 3.45
C THR A 151 -15.11 0.10 2.56
N ALA A 152 -13.82 -0.20 2.47
CA ALA A 152 -12.85 0.50 1.65
C ALA A 152 -12.18 -0.46 0.66
N ILE A 153 -12.01 -0.01 -0.59
CA ILE A 153 -11.13 -0.65 -1.57
C ILE A 153 -9.76 0.01 -1.47
N VAL A 154 -8.70 -0.76 -1.28
CA VAL A 154 -7.32 -0.27 -1.16
C VAL A 154 -6.46 -0.92 -2.25
N SER A 155 -6.11 -0.16 -3.29
CA SER A 155 -5.47 -0.71 -4.48
C SER A 155 -4.20 0.05 -4.87
N GLY A 156 -3.27 -0.64 -5.55
CA GLY A 156 -2.14 -0.01 -6.23
C GLY A 156 -2.54 0.80 -7.46
N ARG A 157 -3.69 0.48 -8.08
CA ARG A 157 -4.23 1.19 -9.24
C ARG A 157 -4.65 2.61 -8.87
N CYS A 158 -4.66 3.51 -9.85
CA CYS A 158 -5.28 4.81 -9.62
C CYS A 158 -6.76 4.67 -9.22
N ARG A 159 -7.22 5.63 -8.41
CA ARG A 159 -8.57 5.59 -7.84
C ARG A 159 -9.66 5.48 -8.89
N ASP A 160 -9.52 6.21 -9.99
CA ASP A 160 -10.55 6.26 -11.04
C ASP A 160 -10.65 4.93 -11.81
N LYS A 161 -9.52 4.24 -12.02
CA LYS A 161 -9.47 2.91 -12.66
C LYS A 161 -10.06 1.83 -11.77
N VAL A 162 -9.67 1.76 -10.49
CA VAL A 162 -10.29 0.78 -9.59
C VAL A 162 -11.79 1.07 -9.38
N TYR A 163 -12.19 2.36 -9.39
CA TYR A 163 -13.60 2.73 -9.36
C TYR A 163 -14.34 2.26 -10.62
N SER A 164 -13.77 2.41 -11.82
CA SER A 164 -14.42 1.98 -13.07
C SER A 164 -14.65 0.46 -13.11
N PHE A 165 -13.81 -0.31 -12.43
CA PHE A 165 -14.02 -1.75 -12.28
C PHE A 165 -15.03 -2.12 -11.20
N VAL A 166 -15.01 -1.44 -10.04
CA VAL A 166 -15.85 -1.79 -8.87
C VAL A 166 -17.25 -1.15 -8.92
N GLN A 167 -17.38 0.09 -9.39
CA GLN A 167 -18.63 0.82 -9.62
C GLN A 167 -19.61 0.80 -8.43
N LEU A 168 -19.11 1.07 -7.22
CA LEU A 168 -19.89 1.15 -5.98
C LEU A 168 -19.65 2.50 -5.30
N ALA A 169 -20.54 3.46 -5.50
CA ALA A 169 -20.40 4.83 -5.01
C ALA A 169 -20.47 4.96 -3.47
N GLU A 170 -20.94 3.93 -2.78
CA GLU A 170 -21.06 3.85 -1.32
C GLU A 170 -19.76 3.45 -0.59
N LEU A 171 -18.71 3.06 -1.32
CA LEU A 171 -17.43 2.64 -0.75
C LEU A 171 -16.46 3.80 -0.57
N TYR A 172 -15.47 3.59 0.29
CA TYR A 172 -14.22 4.36 0.29
C TYR A 172 -13.28 3.75 -0.75
N TYR A 173 -12.50 4.60 -1.43
CA TYR A 173 -11.50 4.17 -2.40
C TYR A 173 -10.16 4.81 -2.06
N ALA A 174 -9.15 3.97 -1.88
CA ALA A 174 -7.77 4.34 -1.68
C ALA A 174 -6.95 3.81 -2.87
N GLY A 175 -6.73 4.65 -3.87
CA GLY A 175 -5.92 4.33 -5.04
C GLY A 175 -4.46 4.67 -4.85
N SER A 176 -3.62 4.24 -5.79
CA SER A 176 -2.18 4.54 -5.83
C SER A 176 -1.46 4.14 -4.54
N HIS A 177 -1.73 2.92 -4.06
CA HIS A 177 -1.25 2.40 -2.76
C HIS A 177 -1.70 3.26 -1.57
N GLY A 178 -2.87 3.88 -1.70
CA GLY A 178 -3.46 4.73 -0.69
C GLY A 178 -3.03 6.19 -0.72
N MET A 179 -2.30 6.64 -1.75
CA MET A 179 -1.97 8.07 -1.93
C MET A 179 -3.11 8.88 -2.57
N ASP A 180 -4.20 8.26 -3.02
CA ASP A 180 -5.41 8.95 -3.46
C ASP A 180 -6.66 8.36 -2.80
N ILE A 181 -7.04 8.90 -1.64
CA ILE A 181 -8.17 8.41 -0.86
C ILE A 181 -9.38 9.31 -1.07
N LYS A 182 -10.54 8.71 -1.35
CA LYS A 182 -11.84 9.40 -1.38
C LYS A 182 -12.91 8.58 -0.67
N GLY A 183 -13.72 9.25 0.14
CA GLY A 183 -14.93 8.69 0.70
C GLY A 183 -16.11 8.67 -0.29
N PRO A 184 -17.22 8.03 0.09
CA PRO A 184 -18.44 8.01 -0.71
C PRO A 184 -18.99 9.43 -0.94
N SER A 185 -19.51 9.69 -2.14
CA SER A 185 -20.00 11.04 -2.53
C SER A 185 -21.36 11.40 -1.92
N LYS A 186 -22.11 10.40 -1.43
CA LYS A 186 -23.33 10.57 -0.65
C LYS A 186 -23.05 10.06 0.76
N GLY A 187 -23.58 10.74 1.78
CA GLY A 187 -23.31 10.42 3.18
C GLY A 187 -23.38 8.93 3.47
N SER A 188 -22.40 8.41 4.20
CA SER A 188 -22.42 7.01 4.65
C SER A 188 -23.35 6.90 5.85
N LYS A 189 -24.13 5.82 5.95
CA LYS A 189 -24.91 5.52 7.17
C LYS A 189 -24.07 5.38 8.44
N TYR A 190 -22.75 5.29 8.30
CA TYR A 190 -21.77 5.23 9.37
C TYR A 190 -21.21 6.59 9.79
N LYS A 191 -21.55 7.67 9.08
CA LYS A 191 -21.12 9.03 9.44
C LYS A 191 -22.27 10.01 9.20
N LYS A 192 -22.84 10.55 10.28
CA LYS A 192 -23.90 11.57 10.23
C LYS A 192 -23.39 12.95 9.79
N SER A 193 -22.07 13.21 9.87
CA SER A 193 -21.45 14.46 9.45
C SER A 193 -20.78 14.38 8.06
N ILE A 194 -21.13 15.34 7.22
CA ILE A 194 -20.78 15.48 5.79
C ILE A 194 -19.35 16.04 5.63
N GLN A 195 -18.36 15.51 6.35
CA GLN A 195 -16.96 15.88 6.07
C GLN A 195 -16.49 15.02 4.89
N PRO A 196 -16.27 15.60 3.69
CA PRO A 196 -15.76 14.84 2.56
C PRO A 196 -14.38 14.29 2.92
N VAL A 197 -14.24 12.96 2.85
CA VAL A 197 -12.94 12.31 3.06
C VAL A 197 -12.15 12.42 1.76
N LEU A 198 -11.07 13.19 1.78
CA LEU A 198 -10.08 13.30 0.71
C LEU A 198 -8.68 13.32 1.34
N CYS A 199 -7.78 12.45 0.89
CA CYS A 199 -6.38 12.46 1.30
C CYS A 199 -5.48 12.22 0.10
N GLN A 200 -4.54 13.14 -0.11
CA GLN A 200 -3.57 13.10 -1.21
C GLN A 200 -2.18 13.55 -0.70
N PRO A 201 -1.51 12.72 0.12
CA PRO A 201 -0.27 13.11 0.80
C PRO A 201 0.90 13.35 -0.16
N ALA A 202 0.78 12.91 -1.42
CA ALA A 202 1.80 13.05 -2.46
C ALA A 202 1.44 14.11 -3.53
N SER A 203 0.51 15.03 -3.24
CA SER A 203 0.03 16.05 -4.22
C SER A 203 1.16 16.85 -4.88
N GLU A 204 2.19 17.20 -4.12
CA GLU A 204 3.36 17.94 -4.63
C GLU A 204 4.19 17.19 -5.69
N PHE A 205 4.04 15.86 -5.78
CA PHE A 205 4.79 15.03 -6.72
C PHE A 205 4.10 14.90 -8.09
N LEU A 206 2.85 15.32 -8.25
CA LEU A 206 2.10 15.13 -9.49
C LEU A 206 2.83 15.66 -10.74
N PRO A 207 3.40 16.89 -10.75
CA PRO A 207 4.12 17.37 -11.92
C PRO A 207 5.33 16.51 -12.27
N MET A 208 6.08 16.04 -11.27
CA MET A 208 7.23 15.14 -11.44
C MET A 208 6.80 13.78 -11.97
N ILE A 209 5.69 13.22 -11.47
CA ILE A 209 5.17 11.94 -11.94
C ILE A 209 4.78 12.02 -13.42
N ASP A 210 4.13 13.11 -13.84
CA ASP A 210 3.75 13.31 -15.24
C ASP A 210 4.97 13.51 -16.16
N GLU A 211 6.02 14.17 -15.69
CA GLU A 211 7.30 14.29 -16.40
C GLU A 211 7.98 12.93 -16.59
N VAL A 212 8.12 12.16 -15.50
CA VAL A 212 8.73 10.83 -15.52
C VAL A 212 7.91 9.86 -16.37
N TYR A 213 6.58 9.98 -16.37
CA TYR A 213 5.73 9.18 -17.23
C TYR A 213 6.06 9.35 -18.71
N LYS A 214 6.20 10.59 -19.18
CA LYS A 214 6.59 10.89 -20.58
C LYS A 214 7.98 10.34 -20.89
N ALA A 215 8.95 10.57 -20.01
CA ALA A 215 10.30 10.05 -20.17
C ALA A 215 10.34 8.51 -20.22
N LEU A 216 9.54 7.82 -19.41
CA LEU A 216 9.42 6.36 -19.44
C LEU A 216 8.77 5.85 -20.73
N LEU A 217 7.74 6.53 -21.24
CA LEU A 217 7.12 6.17 -22.52
C LEU A 217 8.15 6.21 -23.65
N GLU A 218 8.90 7.31 -23.78
CA GLU A 218 9.95 7.46 -24.78
C GLU A 218 11.06 6.41 -24.59
N LYS A 219 11.51 6.19 -23.34
CA LYS A 219 12.63 5.30 -23.07
C LYS A 219 12.30 3.81 -23.29
N THR A 220 11.04 3.43 -23.15
CA THR A 220 10.59 2.03 -23.25
C THR A 220 9.95 1.68 -24.59
N GLU A 221 9.79 2.65 -25.49
CA GLU A 221 9.19 2.47 -26.83
C GLU A 221 9.89 1.36 -27.64
N SER A 222 11.22 1.26 -27.53
CA SER A 222 12.03 0.25 -28.25
C SER A 222 11.98 -1.15 -27.62
N THR A 223 11.19 -1.37 -26.56
CA THR A 223 11.09 -2.65 -25.85
C THR A 223 9.70 -3.28 -26.09
N PRO A 224 9.55 -4.15 -27.11
CA PRO A 224 8.29 -4.81 -27.40
C PRO A 224 7.70 -5.52 -26.17
N GLY A 225 6.40 -5.28 -25.93
CA GLY A 225 5.65 -5.85 -24.82
C GLY A 225 5.74 -5.08 -23.50
N ALA A 226 6.60 -4.06 -23.39
CA ALA A 226 6.61 -3.17 -22.23
C ALA A 226 5.40 -2.22 -22.30
N LYS A 227 4.76 -1.97 -21.17
CA LYS A 227 3.67 -0.99 -21.06
C LYS A 227 3.89 -0.09 -19.86
N VAL A 228 3.84 1.23 -20.05
CA VAL A 228 3.91 2.21 -18.97
C VAL A 228 2.50 2.68 -18.64
N GLU A 229 2.11 2.55 -17.37
CA GLU A 229 0.81 2.97 -16.85
C GLU A 229 1.00 4.13 -15.86
N ASN A 230 0.22 5.20 -16.04
CA ASN A 230 0.14 6.30 -15.08
C ASN A 230 -0.97 6.02 -14.06
N ASN A 231 -0.58 5.71 -12.83
CA ASN A 231 -1.46 5.46 -11.70
C ASN A 231 -1.64 6.72 -10.81
N LYS A 232 -1.50 7.92 -11.39
CA LYS A 232 -1.63 9.26 -10.77
C LYS A 232 -0.51 9.63 -9.80
N PHE A 233 -0.35 8.88 -8.71
CA PHE A 233 0.74 9.09 -7.73
C PHE A 233 1.84 8.05 -7.82
N CYS A 234 1.72 7.10 -8.73
CA CYS A 234 2.74 6.10 -9.03
C CYS A 234 2.71 5.78 -10.53
N LEU A 235 3.81 5.23 -11.03
CA LEU A 235 3.92 4.73 -12.39
C LEU A 235 4.25 3.24 -12.33
N SER A 236 3.73 2.49 -13.30
CA SER A 236 3.96 1.06 -13.42
C SER A 236 4.51 0.74 -14.79
N VAL A 237 5.66 0.09 -14.86
CA VAL A 237 6.23 -0.45 -16.10
C VAL A 237 6.01 -1.95 -16.07
N HIS A 238 5.00 -2.40 -16.80
CA HIS A 238 4.64 -3.81 -16.94
C HIS A 238 5.58 -4.48 -17.92
N PHE A 239 6.16 -5.61 -17.51
CA PHE A 239 7.10 -6.38 -18.32
C PHE A 239 6.65 -7.83 -18.54
N ARG A 240 5.38 -8.12 -18.26
CA ARG A 240 4.81 -9.47 -18.40
C ARG A 240 4.89 -10.01 -19.82
N CYS A 241 4.69 -9.15 -20.81
CA CYS A 241 4.74 -9.49 -22.23
C CYS A 241 6.11 -9.21 -22.86
N VAL A 242 7.13 -8.88 -22.06
CA VAL A 242 8.50 -8.63 -22.52
C VAL A 242 9.27 -9.94 -22.45
N GLU A 243 10.00 -10.26 -23.53
CA GLU A 243 10.91 -11.40 -23.57
C GLU A 243 11.94 -11.34 -22.41
N GLU A 244 12.14 -12.45 -21.69
CA GLU A 244 12.97 -12.50 -20.48
C GLU A 244 14.39 -11.97 -20.70
N LYS A 245 14.99 -12.26 -21.87
CA LYS A 245 16.33 -11.77 -22.25
C LYS A 245 16.44 -10.24 -22.26
N LYS A 246 15.32 -9.52 -22.40
CA LYS A 246 15.25 -8.05 -22.42
C LYS A 246 14.91 -7.43 -21.05
N TRP A 247 14.63 -8.23 -20.02
CA TRP A 247 14.27 -7.70 -18.69
C TRP A 247 15.39 -6.86 -18.07
N SER A 248 16.64 -7.33 -18.18
CA SER A 248 17.82 -6.60 -17.70
C SER A 248 17.94 -5.22 -18.36
N GLU A 249 17.78 -5.17 -19.69
CA GLU A 249 17.81 -3.93 -20.47
C GLU A 249 16.69 -2.97 -20.07
N LEU A 250 15.45 -3.48 -19.92
CA LEU A 250 14.31 -2.68 -19.49
C LEU A 250 14.53 -2.08 -18.09
N VAL A 251 15.04 -2.87 -17.14
CA VAL A 251 15.37 -2.36 -15.80
C VAL A 251 16.43 -1.26 -15.87
N GLN A 252 17.43 -1.39 -16.75
CA GLN A 252 18.45 -0.36 -16.95
C GLN A 252 17.86 0.91 -17.58
N GLN A 253 16.96 0.78 -18.56
CA GLN A 253 16.21 1.88 -19.16
C GLN A 253 15.42 2.65 -18.09
N VAL A 254 14.62 1.96 -17.27
CA VAL A 254 13.85 2.58 -16.17
C VAL A 254 14.77 3.24 -15.15
N LYS A 255 15.83 2.55 -14.70
CA LYS A 255 16.81 3.12 -13.76
C LYS A 255 17.51 4.35 -14.32
N SER A 256 17.76 4.40 -15.64
CA SER A 256 18.40 5.56 -16.27
C SER A 256 17.54 6.81 -16.19
N VAL A 257 16.22 6.68 -16.39
CA VAL A 257 15.27 7.79 -16.20
C VAL A 257 15.29 8.25 -14.75
N LEU A 258 15.25 7.34 -13.79
CA LEU A 258 15.15 7.67 -12.37
C LEU A 258 16.42 8.28 -11.75
N LYS A 259 17.56 8.30 -12.45
CA LYS A 259 18.79 8.93 -11.95
C LYS A 259 18.60 10.40 -11.61
N ASP A 260 17.77 11.09 -12.39
CA ASP A 260 17.52 12.52 -12.23
C ASP A 260 16.40 12.82 -11.23
N TYR A 261 15.76 11.78 -10.67
CA TYR A 261 14.60 11.90 -9.77
C TYR A 261 14.82 11.17 -8.44
N PRO A 262 15.75 11.64 -7.58
CA PRO A 262 16.10 10.98 -6.32
C PRO A 262 14.96 10.91 -5.30
N LYS A 263 13.91 11.72 -5.48
CA LYS A 263 12.70 11.68 -4.64
C LYS A 263 11.72 10.57 -5.05
N LEU A 264 12.03 9.77 -6.07
CA LEU A 264 11.28 8.59 -6.46
C LEU A 264 12.06 7.33 -6.11
N ARG A 265 11.34 6.26 -5.79
CA ARG A 265 11.90 4.93 -5.57
C ARG A 265 11.34 3.94 -6.57
N LEU A 266 12.19 3.02 -7.01
CA LEU A 266 11.83 1.88 -7.83
C LEU A 266 11.61 0.66 -6.94
N THR A 267 10.40 0.12 -6.93
CA THR A 267 10.06 -1.16 -6.32
C THR A 267 9.66 -2.16 -7.39
N GLN A 268 9.62 -3.44 -7.01
CA GLN A 268 9.26 -4.53 -7.92
C GLN A 268 8.04 -5.25 -7.36
N GLY A 269 7.03 -5.43 -8.20
CA GLY A 269 5.86 -6.27 -7.96
C GLY A 269 5.83 -7.47 -8.91
N ARG A 270 4.67 -8.13 -9.03
CA ARG A 270 4.49 -9.31 -9.89
C ARG A 270 4.52 -8.95 -11.37
N LYS A 271 5.69 -9.11 -11.99
CA LYS A 271 5.94 -8.75 -13.39
C LYS A 271 5.69 -7.26 -13.72
N VAL A 272 5.94 -6.40 -12.73
CA VAL A 272 5.81 -4.94 -12.85
C VAL A 272 6.92 -4.24 -12.07
N LEU A 273 7.48 -3.18 -12.63
CA LEU A 273 8.35 -2.23 -11.93
C LEU A 273 7.49 -1.03 -11.54
N GLU A 274 7.55 -0.63 -10.28
CA GLU A 274 6.72 0.45 -9.76
C GLU A 274 7.58 1.62 -9.32
N ILE A 275 7.23 2.81 -9.76
CA ILE A 275 7.89 4.05 -9.43
C ILE A 275 6.94 4.83 -8.52
N ARG A 276 7.42 5.18 -7.33
CA ARG A 276 6.60 5.86 -6.30
C ARG A 276 7.38 6.98 -5.63
N PRO A 277 6.73 8.05 -5.18
CA PRO A 277 7.34 9.04 -4.29
C PRO A 277 7.96 8.40 -3.05
N THR A 278 9.13 8.89 -2.64
CA THR A 278 9.82 8.49 -1.41
C THR A 278 9.22 9.26 -0.23
N ILE A 279 7.98 8.92 0.11
CA ILE A 279 7.29 9.44 1.30
C ILE A 279 6.98 8.29 2.25
N LYS A 280 6.79 8.61 3.55
CA LYS A 280 6.40 7.64 4.58
C LYS A 280 4.89 7.35 4.49
N TRP A 281 4.48 6.73 3.38
CA TRP A 281 3.10 6.36 3.10
C TRP A 281 3.02 4.99 2.43
N ASP A 282 2.07 4.18 2.87
CA ASP A 282 1.80 2.81 2.43
C ASP A 282 0.32 2.44 2.69
N LYS A 283 -0.07 1.20 2.36
CA LYS A 283 -1.45 0.74 2.58
C LYS A 283 -1.82 0.68 4.07
N GLY A 284 -0.86 0.48 4.96
CA GLY A 284 -1.05 0.55 6.41
C GLY A 284 -1.42 1.97 6.86
N LYS A 285 -0.70 2.98 6.39
CA LYS A 285 -1.03 4.40 6.64
C LYS A 285 -2.39 4.79 6.08
N ALA A 286 -2.76 4.26 4.91
CA ALA A 286 -4.08 4.46 4.34
C ALA A 286 -5.19 3.85 5.21
N LEU A 287 -4.97 2.65 5.76
CA LEU A 287 -5.88 2.01 6.72
C LEU A 287 -6.04 2.87 7.98
N GLU A 288 -4.94 3.36 8.56
CA GLU A 288 -4.98 4.21 9.75
C GLU A 288 -5.77 5.50 9.50
N PHE A 289 -5.48 6.19 8.39
CA PHE A 289 -6.20 7.39 7.98
C PHE A 289 -7.70 7.14 7.80
N LEU A 290 -8.08 6.01 7.19
CA LEU A 290 -9.48 5.66 6.99
C LEU A 290 -10.19 5.33 8.31
N LEU A 291 -9.52 4.63 9.24
CA LEU A 291 -10.05 4.40 10.58
C LEU A 291 -10.26 5.71 11.34
N GLU A 292 -9.28 6.61 11.29
CA GLU A 292 -9.40 7.95 11.88
C GLU A 292 -10.55 8.75 11.24
N SER A 293 -10.64 8.75 9.92
CA SER A 293 -11.70 9.43 9.17
C SER A 293 -13.10 8.91 9.50
N LEU A 294 -13.20 7.65 9.91
CA LEU A 294 -14.43 7.00 10.37
C LEU A 294 -14.72 7.23 11.86
N GLY A 295 -13.83 7.90 12.59
CA GLY A 295 -13.96 8.17 14.03
C GLY A 295 -13.43 7.05 14.93
N TYR A 296 -12.62 6.14 14.40
CA TYR A 296 -12.09 4.96 15.11
C TYR A 296 -10.58 5.04 15.38
N ALA A 297 -9.97 6.23 15.37
CA ALA A 297 -8.52 6.39 15.60
C ALA A 297 -8.04 5.66 16.88
N ASN A 298 -8.77 5.87 17.98
CA ASN A 298 -8.43 5.37 19.33
C ASN A 298 -9.57 4.56 19.98
N CYS A 299 -10.48 4.00 19.17
CA CYS A 299 -11.60 3.22 19.72
C CYS A 299 -11.19 1.76 19.95
N THR A 300 -11.53 1.20 21.10
CA THR A 300 -11.42 -0.25 21.38
C THR A 300 -12.55 -1.07 20.75
N ASP A 301 -13.65 -0.39 20.40
CA ASP A 301 -14.87 -1.01 19.91
C ASP A 301 -14.88 -1.13 18.37
N VAL A 302 -13.71 -1.08 17.73
CA VAL A 302 -13.55 -1.30 16.29
C VAL A 302 -12.86 -2.64 16.04
N PHE A 303 -13.19 -3.28 14.93
CA PHE A 303 -12.60 -4.55 14.53
C PHE A 303 -12.27 -4.51 13.02
N PRO A 304 -11.14 -3.90 12.64
CA PRO A 304 -10.74 -3.79 11.24
C PRO A 304 -10.35 -5.16 10.67
N VAL A 305 -10.82 -5.46 9.47
CA VAL A 305 -10.46 -6.67 8.74
C VAL A 305 -9.89 -6.25 7.40
N TYR A 306 -8.63 -6.60 7.15
CA TYR A 306 -7.97 -6.37 5.86
C TYR A 306 -7.83 -7.69 5.11
N ILE A 307 -8.20 -7.73 3.82
CA ILE A 307 -8.00 -8.89 2.95
C ILE A 307 -7.14 -8.44 1.75
N GLY A 308 -6.02 -9.12 1.51
CA GLY A 308 -5.08 -8.79 0.44
C GLY A 308 -4.19 -9.96 0.03
N ASP A 309 -3.60 -9.90 -1.16
CA ASP A 309 -2.87 -11.02 -1.76
C ASP A 309 -1.35 -10.78 -1.90
N ASP A 310 -0.91 -9.51 -1.85
CA ASP A 310 0.43 -9.12 -2.28
C ASP A 310 1.26 -8.45 -1.18
N ARG A 311 2.57 -8.33 -1.44
CA ARG A 311 3.54 -7.79 -0.48
C ARG A 311 3.16 -6.40 0.06
N THR A 312 2.48 -5.58 -0.73
CA THR A 312 2.06 -4.24 -0.28
C THR A 312 0.93 -4.27 0.76
N ASP A 313 0.21 -5.40 0.89
CA ASP A 313 -0.83 -5.58 1.90
C ASP A 313 -0.24 -5.95 3.28
N GLU A 314 1.01 -6.44 3.31
CA GLU A 314 1.76 -6.68 4.55
C GLU A 314 1.90 -5.41 5.40
N ASP A 315 2.00 -4.24 4.77
CA ASP A 315 2.03 -2.96 5.47
C ASP A 315 0.75 -2.76 6.32
N ALA A 316 -0.42 -3.16 5.79
CA ALA A 316 -1.68 -3.11 6.51
C ALA A 316 -1.81 -4.23 7.54
N PHE A 317 -1.40 -5.45 7.22
CA PHE A 317 -1.41 -6.57 8.16
C PHE A 317 -0.55 -6.30 9.40
N LYS A 318 0.64 -5.72 9.18
CA LYS A 318 1.54 -5.32 10.25
C LYS A 318 0.90 -4.31 11.18
N VAL A 319 0.27 -3.26 10.64
CA VAL A 319 -0.48 -2.27 11.44
C VAL A 319 -1.56 -2.94 12.29
N LEU A 320 -2.33 -3.87 11.71
CA LEU A 320 -3.38 -4.58 12.46
C LEU A 320 -2.82 -5.46 13.59
N ARG A 321 -1.71 -6.17 13.33
CA ARG A 321 -1.01 -6.98 14.32
C ARG A 321 -0.47 -6.11 15.47
N GLU A 322 0.18 -4.99 15.16
CA GLU A 322 0.75 -4.06 16.15
C GLU A 322 -0.34 -3.39 17.00
N ARG A 323 -1.49 -3.07 16.40
CA ARG A 323 -2.65 -2.50 17.12
C ARG A 323 -3.33 -3.51 18.05
N GLY A 324 -3.14 -4.82 17.82
CA GLY A 324 -3.84 -5.87 18.58
C GLY A 324 -5.36 -5.85 18.40
N GLN A 325 -5.85 -5.21 17.33
CA GLN A 325 -7.27 -5.01 17.05
C GLN A 325 -7.57 -5.38 15.60
N GLY A 326 -8.50 -6.31 15.41
CA GLY A 326 -8.79 -6.82 14.08
C GLY A 326 -7.72 -7.78 13.58
N PHE A 327 -7.70 -8.05 12.27
CA PHE A 327 -6.73 -8.97 11.66
C PHE A 327 -6.59 -8.79 10.15
N GLY A 328 -5.46 -9.27 9.64
CA GLY A 328 -5.24 -9.48 8.22
C GLY A 328 -5.63 -10.89 7.76
N ILE A 329 -6.14 -11.01 6.54
CA ILE A 329 -6.33 -12.26 5.81
C ILE A 329 -5.49 -12.21 4.53
N LEU A 330 -4.52 -13.12 4.39
CA LEU A 330 -3.75 -13.27 3.16
C LEU A 330 -4.53 -14.10 2.14
N VAL A 331 -4.57 -13.65 0.88
CA VAL A 331 -5.08 -14.44 -0.25
C VAL A 331 -3.91 -15.10 -0.99
N SER A 332 -3.76 -16.41 -0.84
CA SER A 332 -2.69 -17.17 -1.49
C SER A 332 -2.95 -18.68 -1.49
N LYS A 333 -2.70 -19.33 -2.64
CA LYS A 333 -2.68 -20.80 -2.76
C LYS A 333 -1.42 -21.45 -2.19
N ILE A 334 -0.38 -20.65 -2.01
CA ILE A 334 0.96 -21.11 -1.64
C ILE A 334 1.33 -20.42 -0.32
N PRO A 335 1.95 -21.14 0.63
CA PRO A 335 2.53 -20.55 1.82
C PRO A 335 3.42 -19.33 1.50
N LYS A 336 3.23 -18.25 2.25
CA LYS A 336 4.06 -17.03 2.18
C LYS A 336 4.33 -16.53 3.58
N GLU A 337 5.51 -15.96 3.80
CA GLU A 337 5.76 -15.18 5.00
C GLU A 337 4.77 -14.01 5.05
N THR A 338 4.04 -13.88 6.16
CA THR A 338 2.97 -12.88 6.28
C THR A 338 2.71 -12.50 7.74
N ASN A 339 2.28 -11.26 7.95
CA ASN A 339 1.76 -10.77 9.21
C ASN A 339 0.26 -11.07 9.39
N ALA A 340 -0.43 -11.53 8.35
CA ALA A 340 -1.83 -11.90 8.40
C ALA A 340 -2.08 -13.01 9.43
N SER A 341 -3.24 -12.98 10.08
CA SER A 341 -3.62 -13.99 11.07
C SER A 341 -4.27 -15.20 10.42
N TYR A 342 -4.88 -15.02 9.25
CA TYR A 342 -5.63 -16.05 8.56
C TYR A 342 -5.29 -16.05 7.07
N SER A 343 -5.72 -17.09 6.37
CA SER A 343 -5.57 -17.21 4.93
C SER A 343 -6.89 -17.52 4.22
N LEU A 344 -6.94 -17.20 2.93
CA LEU A 344 -7.89 -17.68 1.95
C LEU A 344 -7.10 -18.05 0.69
N GLN A 345 -7.57 -19.00 -0.10
CA GLN A 345 -6.78 -19.54 -1.21
C GLN A 345 -6.84 -18.63 -2.44
N GLU A 346 -8.02 -18.08 -2.76
CA GLU A 346 -8.25 -17.34 -4.00
C GLU A 346 -9.50 -16.43 -3.93
N PRO A 347 -9.76 -15.57 -4.94
CA PRO A 347 -10.89 -14.62 -4.92
C PRO A 347 -12.28 -15.24 -4.72
N THR A 348 -12.49 -16.50 -5.07
CA THR A 348 -13.77 -17.18 -4.83
C THR A 348 -14.01 -17.40 -3.33
N GLU A 349 -12.99 -17.80 -2.58
CA GLU A 349 -13.10 -17.95 -1.12
C GLU A 349 -13.25 -16.60 -0.41
N VAL A 350 -12.63 -15.53 -0.95
CA VAL A 350 -12.89 -14.16 -0.50
C VAL A 350 -14.37 -13.84 -0.63
N MET A 351 -14.99 -14.13 -1.78
CA MET A 351 -16.42 -13.91 -1.97
C MET A 351 -17.26 -14.68 -0.95
N ASP A 352 -16.93 -15.94 -0.69
CA ASP A 352 -17.67 -16.78 0.24
C ASP A 352 -17.53 -16.32 1.69
N PHE A 353 -16.33 -15.88 2.09
CA PHE A 353 -16.11 -15.28 3.41
C PHE A 353 -16.97 -14.02 3.59
N LEU A 354 -16.96 -13.12 2.59
CA LEU A 354 -17.77 -11.89 2.62
C LEU A 354 -19.28 -12.21 2.66
N ARG A 355 -19.74 -13.24 1.93
CA ARG A 355 -21.14 -13.70 1.97
C ARG A 355 -21.53 -14.24 3.34
N ARG A 356 -20.69 -15.08 3.94
CA ARG A 356 -20.91 -15.61 5.31
C ARG A 356 -20.98 -14.46 6.32
N LEU A 357 -20.13 -13.44 6.20
CA LEU A 357 -20.13 -12.27 7.08
C LEU A 357 -21.42 -11.43 6.95
N VAL A 358 -21.90 -11.23 5.73
CA VAL A 358 -23.20 -10.58 5.47
C VAL A 358 -24.34 -11.37 6.11
N GLU A 359 -24.37 -12.69 5.92
CA GLU A 359 -25.44 -13.54 6.44
C GLU A 359 -25.44 -13.57 7.98
N TRP A 360 -24.27 -13.74 8.57
CA TRP A 360 -24.08 -13.70 10.03
C TRP A 360 -24.61 -12.39 10.62
N LYS A 361 -24.27 -11.24 10.03
CA LYS A 361 -24.74 -9.94 10.53
C LYS A 361 -26.25 -9.78 10.37
N ARG A 362 -26.81 -10.23 9.24
CA ARG A 362 -28.25 -10.23 8.99
C ARG A 362 -29.02 -11.03 10.05
N LEU A 363 -28.54 -12.24 10.36
CA LEU A 363 -29.14 -13.10 11.39
C LEU A 363 -29.00 -12.51 12.79
N SER A 364 -27.83 -11.94 13.11
CA SER A 364 -27.57 -11.27 14.38
C SER A 364 -28.53 -10.10 14.63
N LEU A 365 -28.77 -9.26 13.62
CA LEU A 365 -29.73 -8.15 13.70
C LEU A 365 -31.17 -8.65 13.88
N ARG A 366 -31.58 -9.71 13.17
CA ARG A 366 -32.91 -10.32 13.33
C ARG A 366 -33.12 -10.87 14.75
N ARG A 367 -32.11 -11.52 15.33
CA ARG A 367 -32.15 -12.04 16.72
C ARG A 367 -32.26 -10.89 17.72
N GLN A 368 -31.46 -9.83 17.56
CA GLN A 368 -31.53 -8.63 18.41
C GLN A 368 -32.91 -7.96 18.34
N PHE A 369 -33.49 -7.85 17.16
CA PHE A 369 -34.82 -7.26 16.97
C PHE A 369 -35.93 -8.08 17.65
N ARG A 370 -35.91 -9.42 17.51
CA ARG A 370 -36.86 -10.31 18.19
C ARG A 370 -36.73 -10.22 19.72
N MET A 371 -35.50 -10.17 20.23
CA MET A 371 -35.24 -10.04 21.67
C MET A 371 -35.74 -8.71 22.23
N ARG A 372 -35.51 -7.59 21.52
CA ARG A 372 -36.04 -6.27 21.92
C ARG A 372 -37.56 -6.25 21.98
N ARG A 373 -38.26 -6.79 20.97
CA ARG A 373 -39.73 -6.89 21.00
C ARG A 373 -40.25 -7.73 22.16
N ARG A 374 -39.56 -8.83 22.51
CA ARG A 374 -39.95 -9.66 23.66
C ARG A 374 -39.79 -8.90 24.98
N LEU A 375 -38.69 -8.16 25.14
CA LEU A 375 -38.43 -7.32 26.32
C LEU A 375 -39.43 -6.16 26.44
N GLU A 376 -39.77 -5.51 25.32
CA GLU A 376 -40.80 -4.47 25.27
C GLU A 376 -42.18 -5.03 25.61
N GLY A 377 -42.55 -6.19 25.06
CA GLY A 377 -43.80 -6.87 25.39
C GLY A 377 -43.90 -7.27 26.87
N MET A 378 -42.80 -7.71 27.49
CA MET A 378 -42.75 -8.05 28.91
C MET A 378 -42.87 -6.80 29.83
N LYS A 379 -42.37 -5.64 29.39
CA LYS A 379 -42.51 -4.37 30.13
C LYS A 379 -43.95 -3.83 30.14
N VAL A 380 -44.75 -4.13 29.11
CA VAL A 380 -46.16 -3.71 29.02
C VAL A 380 -47.07 -4.60 29.89
N SER A 381 -46.62 -5.79 30.26
CA SER A 381 -47.39 -6.78 31.04
C SER A 381 -47.10 -6.81 32.55
N LEU A 382 -46.29 -5.88 33.08
CA LEU A 382 -46.10 -5.72 34.52
C LEU A 382 -47.16 -4.73 35.06
N PRO A 383 -48.11 -5.16 35.91
CA PRO A 383 -49.02 -4.23 36.59
C PRO A 383 -48.25 -3.38 37.60
N ASN A 384 -48.63 -2.09 37.71
CA ASN A 384 -48.10 -1.14 38.71
C ASN A 384 -48.31 -1.64 40.15
#